data_AF-A0A182S9H6-F1
#
_entry.id   AF-A0A182S9H6-F1
#
_cell.length_a   1.000
_cell.length_b   1.000
_cell.length_c   1.000
_cell.angle_alpha   90.00
_cell.angle_beta   90.00
_cell.angle_gamma   90.00
#
_symmetry.space_group_name_H-M   'P 1'
#
loop_
_entity.id
_entity.type
_entity.pdbx_description
1 polymer ?
#
loop_
_entity_poly.entity_id
_entity_poly.type
_entity_poly.pdbx_seq_one_letter_code
_entity_poly.pdbx_strand_id
1 'polypeptide(L)'
;MPAEYVPVPDICSGSFDAIGLLRGEIFIFKGAYLWRLTEKYRIKEGYPVRIWQVFRGFPKTVTHIDAVYERLDDNAIVLFSGRVYWVFDALNFLHPEVRPLTDYGLPEELKRIDAALVWSKNNKTYLFAGDRFWRYNDTAAEMDEGYPSSMDRWFGIPKNIDAATAVASGE
;
A
#
# COMPACT_ATOMS: atom_id res chain seq x y z
N MET A 1 -17.55 7.56 24.82
CA MET A 1 -16.84 8.69 24.17
C MET A 1 -17.50 8.89 22.82
N PRO A 2 -17.91 10.12 22.44
CA PRO A 2 -18.46 10.34 21.10
C PRO A 2 -17.37 10.04 20.06
N ALA A 3 -17.74 9.40 18.96
CA ALA A 3 -16.82 9.13 17.87
C ALA A 3 -16.25 10.47 17.34
N GLU A 4 -14.93 10.58 17.32
CA GLU A 4 -14.24 11.78 16.87
C GLU A 4 -14.62 12.07 15.40
N TYR A 5 -15.14 13.26 15.13
CA TYR A 5 -15.52 13.67 13.78
C TYR A 5 -14.26 13.92 12.96
N VAL A 6 -13.87 12.97 12.12
CA VAL A 6 -12.80 13.18 11.13
C VAL A 6 -13.45 13.73 9.86
N PRO A 7 -13.12 14.96 9.44
CA PRO A 7 -13.66 15.54 8.22
C PRO A 7 -13.18 14.75 6.99
N VAL A 8 -14.03 14.71 5.97
CA VAL A 8 -13.67 14.13 4.67
C VAL A 8 -12.59 15.00 4.03
N PRO A 9 -11.41 14.46 3.64
CA PRO A 9 -10.38 15.25 2.99
C PRO A 9 -10.80 15.69 1.59
N ASP A 10 -10.31 16.84 1.15
CA ASP A 10 -10.47 17.28 -0.24
C ASP A 10 -9.47 16.53 -1.14
N ILE A 11 -9.96 15.80 -2.13
CA ILE A 11 -9.12 15.09 -3.11
C ILE A 11 -8.26 16.05 -3.95
N CYS A 12 -8.73 17.29 -4.17
CA CYS A 12 -8.01 18.30 -4.95
C CYS A 12 -6.80 18.86 -4.21
N SER A 13 -6.68 18.62 -2.90
CA SER A 13 -5.54 19.07 -2.10
C SER A 13 -4.25 18.28 -2.35
N GLY A 14 -4.29 17.16 -3.10
CA GLY A 14 -3.13 16.31 -3.33
C GLY A 14 -2.62 15.65 -2.04
N SER A 15 -1.31 15.41 -1.93
CA SER A 15 -0.64 14.83 -0.73
C SER A 15 -1.38 13.60 -0.20
N PHE A 16 -1.34 12.51 -0.98
CA PHE A 16 -2.00 11.25 -0.66
C PHE A 16 -1.06 10.37 0.15
N ASP A 17 -1.62 9.53 1.03
CA ASP A 17 -0.81 8.66 1.88
C ASP A 17 -0.36 7.40 1.13
N ALA A 18 -1.19 6.91 0.20
CA ALA A 18 -0.87 5.78 -0.66
C ALA A 18 -1.75 5.77 -1.91
N ILE A 19 -1.23 5.17 -2.99
CA ILE A 19 -1.99 4.87 -4.21
C ILE A 19 -1.64 3.44 -4.63
N GLY A 20 -2.65 2.64 -5.00
CA GLY A 20 -2.43 1.31 -5.54
C GLY A 20 -3.47 0.92 -6.59
N LEU A 21 -3.01 0.20 -7.62
CA LEU A 21 -3.88 -0.53 -8.54
C LEU A 21 -4.24 -1.87 -7.91
N LEU A 22 -5.51 -2.04 -7.55
CA LEU A 22 -6.02 -3.24 -6.89
C LEU A 22 -7.20 -3.76 -7.71
N ARG A 23 -7.11 -4.99 -8.21
CA ARG A 23 -8.14 -5.67 -9.02
C ARG A 23 -8.58 -4.86 -10.24
N GLY A 24 -7.62 -4.19 -10.88
CA GLY A 24 -7.83 -3.38 -12.08
C GLY A 24 -8.37 -1.97 -11.82
N GLU A 25 -8.54 -1.56 -10.57
CA GLU A 25 -9.01 -0.21 -10.22
C GLU A 25 -8.00 0.54 -9.35
N ILE A 26 -7.95 1.85 -9.50
CA ILE A 26 -7.03 2.69 -8.73
C ILE A 26 -7.69 3.08 -7.41
N PHE A 27 -7.01 2.80 -6.32
CA PHE A 27 -7.37 3.23 -4.98
C PHE A 27 -6.42 4.31 -4.52
N ILE A 28 -6.97 5.41 -4.00
CA ILE A 28 -6.22 6.56 -3.48
C ILE A 28 -6.58 6.71 -2.00
N PHE A 29 -5.59 6.71 -1.12
CA PHE A 29 -5.76 6.76 0.33
C PHE A 29 -5.36 8.14 0.87
N LYS A 30 -6.16 8.69 1.79
CA LYS A 30 -5.84 9.91 2.53
C LYS A 30 -6.55 9.94 3.88
N GLY A 31 -5.77 9.97 4.95
CA GLY A 31 -6.23 9.74 6.30
C GLY A 31 -7.09 8.48 6.37
N ALA A 32 -8.21 8.57 7.09
CA ALA A 32 -9.09 7.44 7.31
C ALA A 32 -9.99 7.11 6.09
N TYR A 33 -9.80 7.79 4.97
CA TYR A 33 -10.64 7.73 3.78
C TYR A 33 -9.88 7.21 2.57
N LEU A 34 -10.64 6.67 1.61
CA LEU A 34 -10.10 6.32 0.31
C LEU A 34 -11.11 6.67 -0.80
N TRP A 35 -10.58 6.87 -2.01
CA TRP A 35 -11.32 6.99 -3.26
C TRP A 35 -11.02 5.78 -4.14
N ARG A 36 -12.01 5.37 -4.93
CA ARG A 36 -11.87 4.36 -5.97
C ARG A 36 -12.12 5.01 -7.31
N LEU A 37 -11.16 4.90 -8.21
CA LEU A 37 -11.25 5.37 -9.58
C LEU A 37 -11.57 4.18 -10.49
N THR A 38 -12.56 4.39 -11.35
CA THR A 38 -12.90 3.48 -12.45
C THR A 38 -11.76 3.43 -13.47
N GLU A 39 -11.78 2.43 -14.37
CA GLU A 39 -10.82 2.31 -15.49
C GLU A 39 -10.76 3.55 -16.39
N LYS A 40 -11.82 4.37 -16.39
CA LYS A 40 -11.88 5.66 -17.11
C LYS A 40 -11.36 6.85 -16.29
N TYR A 41 -10.64 6.57 -15.20
CA TYR A 41 -10.07 7.54 -14.27
C TYR A 41 -11.11 8.48 -13.63
N ARG A 42 -12.36 8.02 -13.49
CA ARG A 42 -13.43 8.77 -12.79
C ARG A 42 -13.62 8.22 -11.39
N ILE A 43 -13.79 9.11 -10.41
CA ILE A 43 -14.20 8.73 -9.06
C ILE A 43 -15.52 7.98 -9.15
N LYS A 44 -15.55 6.78 -8.58
CA LYS A 44 -16.75 5.94 -8.52
C LYS A 44 -17.78 6.59 -7.59
N GLU A 45 -19.05 6.52 -7.98
CA GLU A 45 -20.14 7.02 -7.15
C GLU A 45 -20.13 6.40 -5.74
N GLY A 46 -20.41 7.22 -4.73
CA GLY A 46 -20.38 6.81 -3.32
C GLY A 46 -19.02 6.96 -2.62
N TYR A 47 -17.97 7.41 -3.31
CA TYR A 47 -16.67 7.71 -2.72
C TYR A 47 -16.49 9.22 -2.43
N PRO A 48 -15.72 9.60 -1.41
CA PRO A 48 -14.88 8.73 -0.56
C PRO A 48 -15.65 7.97 0.51
N VAL A 49 -15.07 6.85 0.93
CA VAL A 49 -15.55 6.03 2.05
C VAL A 49 -14.41 5.79 3.03
N ARG A 50 -14.75 5.34 4.25
CA ARG A 50 -13.75 4.94 5.24
C ARG A 50 -13.06 3.64 4.82
N ILE A 51 -11.78 3.50 5.16
CA ILE A 51 -10.97 2.32 4.82
C ILE A 51 -11.67 1.01 5.23
N TRP A 52 -12.18 0.95 6.47
CA TRP A 52 -12.87 -0.24 7.00
C TRP A 52 -14.20 -0.59 6.30
N GLN A 53 -14.76 0.31 5.48
CA GLN A 53 -15.96 0.02 4.69
C GLN A 53 -15.63 -0.78 3.43
N VAL A 54 -14.42 -0.64 2.90
CA VAL A 54 -13.92 -1.43 1.77
C VAL A 54 -13.27 -2.71 2.27
N PHE A 55 -12.37 -2.58 3.26
CA PHE A 55 -11.68 -3.71 3.87
C PHE A 55 -12.44 -4.14 5.12
N ARG A 56 -13.48 -4.97 4.94
CA ARG A 56 -14.37 -5.36 6.03
C ARG A 56 -13.58 -6.09 7.13
N GLY A 57 -13.72 -5.61 8.37
CA GLY A 57 -12.98 -6.15 9.53
C GLY A 57 -11.66 -5.43 9.80
N PHE A 58 -11.28 -4.45 8.99
CA PHE A 58 -10.06 -3.67 9.23
C PHE A 58 -10.18 -2.87 10.55
N PRO A 59 -9.12 -2.82 11.38
CA PRO A 59 -9.19 -2.14 12.67
C PRO A 59 -9.53 -0.66 12.51
N LYS A 60 -10.59 -0.21 13.19
CA LYS A 60 -11.02 1.21 13.16
C LYS A 60 -10.01 2.18 13.79
N THR A 61 -9.03 1.65 14.51
CA THR A 61 -7.92 2.40 15.11
C THR A 61 -6.87 2.80 14.07
N VAL A 62 -6.82 2.14 12.91
CA VAL A 62 -5.92 2.52 11.83
C VAL A 62 -6.49 3.72 11.09
N THR A 63 -5.72 4.80 11.07
CA THR A 63 -6.16 6.11 10.59
C THR A 63 -5.60 6.50 9.23
N HIS A 64 -4.70 5.71 8.66
CA HIS A 64 -4.06 5.93 7.36
C HIS A 64 -3.39 4.64 6.86
N ILE A 65 -3.07 4.59 5.57
CA ILE A 65 -2.30 3.52 4.91
C ILE A 65 -1.08 4.19 4.30
N ASP A 66 0.12 3.73 4.63
CA ASP A 66 1.37 4.29 4.08
C ASP A 66 1.74 3.66 2.73
N ALA A 67 1.38 2.38 2.52
CA ALA A 67 1.62 1.70 1.26
C ALA A 67 0.64 0.56 1.06
N VAL A 68 0.35 0.23 -0.20
CA VAL A 68 -0.56 -0.85 -0.55
C VAL A 68 -0.15 -1.47 -1.88
N TYR A 69 -0.30 -2.79 -2.00
CA TYR A 69 -0.15 -3.48 -3.28
C TYR A 69 -1.00 -4.76 -3.32
N GLU A 70 -1.20 -5.30 -4.53
CA GLU A 70 -1.86 -6.58 -4.77
C GLU A 70 -0.82 -7.64 -5.14
N ARG A 71 -0.79 -8.77 -4.42
CA ARG A 71 0.14 -9.86 -4.72
C ARG A 71 -0.27 -10.59 -5.99
N LEU A 72 0.71 -11.01 -6.77
CA LEU A 72 0.48 -11.70 -8.05
C LEU A 72 0.11 -13.18 -7.89
N ASP A 73 0.43 -13.81 -6.76
CA ASP A 73 0.23 -15.23 -6.51
C ASP A 73 -1.23 -15.58 -6.20
N ASP A 74 -1.88 -14.78 -5.36
CA ASP A 74 -3.24 -15.05 -4.89
C ASP A 74 -4.19 -13.85 -4.93
N ASN A 75 -3.75 -12.70 -5.47
CA ASN A 75 -4.52 -11.46 -5.55
C ASN A 75 -4.95 -10.91 -4.17
N ALA A 76 -4.26 -11.30 -3.11
CA ALA A 76 -4.44 -10.69 -1.81
C ALA A 76 -3.84 -9.29 -1.81
N ILE A 77 -4.50 -8.39 -1.10
CA ILE A 77 -4.08 -7.00 -0.96
C ILE A 77 -3.29 -6.88 0.33
N VAL A 78 -2.06 -6.39 0.24
CA VAL A 78 -1.21 -6.11 1.40
C VAL A 78 -1.29 -4.62 1.71
N LEU A 79 -1.66 -4.30 2.95
CA LEU A 79 -1.82 -2.95 3.47
C LEU A 79 -0.75 -2.68 4.54
N PHE A 80 0.02 -1.61 4.42
CA PHE A 80 1.02 -1.20 5.40
C PHE A 80 0.56 0.06 6.15
N SER A 81 0.75 0.10 7.47
CA SER A 81 0.56 1.30 8.28
C SER A 81 1.52 1.29 9.47
N GLY A 82 2.38 2.30 9.57
CA GLY A 82 3.48 2.35 10.51
C GLY A 82 4.32 1.08 10.44
N ARG A 83 4.51 0.43 11.59
CA ARG A 83 5.36 -0.76 11.75
C ARG A 83 4.62 -2.09 11.55
N VAL A 84 3.43 -2.07 10.96
CA VAL A 84 2.59 -3.25 10.84
C VAL A 84 1.95 -3.36 9.46
N TYR A 85 1.52 -4.57 9.11
CA TYR A 85 0.85 -4.85 7.86
C TYR A 85 -0.34 -5.81 8.04
N TRP A 86 -1.20 -5.84 7.04
CA TRP A 86 -2.34 -6.75 6.94
C TRP A 86 -2.43 -7.33 5.53
N VAL A 87 -2.93 -8.57 5.43
CA VAL A 87 -3.15 -9.27 4.16
C VAL A 87 -4.63 -9.59 4.02
N PHE A 88 -5.28 -9.05 2.98
CA PHE A 88 -6.71 -9.16 2.74
C PHE A 88 -7.01 -9.91 1.45
N ASP A 89 -7.69 -11.06 1.53
CA ASP A 89 -7.91 -11.95 0.38
C ASP A 89 -9.09 -11.57 -0.53
N ALA A 90 -9.99 -10.69 -0.08
CA ALA A 90 -11.25 -10.23 -0.70
C ALA A 90 -12.37 -10.20 0.34
N LEU A 91 -12.32 -11.16 1.26
CA LEU A 91 -13.39 -11.51 2.18
C LEU A 91 -12.91 -11.40 3.62
N ASN A 92 -11.69 -11.86 3.90
CA ASN A 92 -11.10 -11.98 5.22
C ASN A 92 -9.68 -11.43 5.25
N PHE A 93 -9.24 -11.08 6.45
CA PHE A 93 -7.82 -10.93 6.73
C PHE A 93 -7.24 -12.30 7.01
N LEU A 94 -6.25 -12.74 6.21
CA LEU A 94 -5.61 -14.05 6.36
C LEU A 94 -4.97 -14.22 7.74
N HIS A 95 -4.53 -13.09 8.32
CA HIS A 95 -4.00 -12.95 9.66
C HIS A 95 -4.84 -11.89 10.39
N PRO A 96 -5.79 -12.28 11.26
CA PRO A 96 -6.58 -11.31 12.02
C PRO A 96 -5.75 -10.57 13.08
N GLU A 97 -4.62 -11.14 13.50
CA GLU A 97 -3.63 -10.49 14.34
C GLU A 97 -2.84 -9.39 13.60
N VAL A 98 -2.35 -8.42 14.36
CA VAL A 98 -1.47 -7.37 13.84
C VAL A 98 -0.10 -7.97 13.55
N ARG A 99 0.37 -7.90 12.30
CA ARG A 99 1.66 -8.46 11.87
C ARG A 99 2.72 -7.36 11.79
N PRO A 100 3.87 -7.48 12.49
CA PRO A 100 4.94 -6.49 12.41
C PRO A 100 5.71 -6.57 11.08
N LEU A 101 6.33 -5.47 10.65
CA LEU A 101 7.17 -5.46 9.43
C LEU A 101 8.31 -6.48 9.47
N THR A 102 8.80 -6.84 10.67
CA THR A 102 9.87 -7.84 10.85
C THR A 102 9.47 -9.23 10.35
N ASP A 103 8.17 -9.57 10.39
CA ASP A 103 7.68 -10.83 9.82
C ASP A 103 7.78 -10.84 8.29
N TYR A 104 7.88 -9.65 7.68
CA TYR A 104 8.14 -9.46 6.25
C TYR A 104 9.62 -9.50 5.90
N GLY A 105 10.51 -9.73 6.88
CA GLY A 105 11.96 -9.65 6.71
C GLY A 105 12.51 -8.22 6.70
N LEU A 106 11.73 -7.22 7.14
CA LEU A 106 12.18 -5.83 7.24
C LEU A 106 12.88 -5.55 8.59
N PRO A 107 13.80 -4.58 8.65
CA PRO A 107 14.49 -4.24 9.90
C PRO A 107 13.58 -3.66 10.98
N GLU A 108 13.88 -3.91 12.26
CA GLU A 108 13.08 -3.46 13.41
C GLU A 108 13.06 -1.94 13.58
N GLU A 109 14.13 -1.26 13.15
CA GLU A 109 14.26 0.19 13.18
C GLU A 109 13.35 0.89 12.16
N LEU A 110 12.88 0.16 11.14
CA LEU A 110 12.08 0.73 10.06
C LEU A 110 10.71 1.18 10.60
N LYS A 111 10.39 2.46 10.40
CA LYS A 111 9.19 3.06 11.00
C LYS A 111 7.93 2.85 10.17
N ARG A 112 8.08 2.80 8.84
CA ARG A 112 7.01 2.59 7.85
C ARG A 112 7.60 2.28 6.48
N ILE A 113 6.72 1.84 5.57
CA ILE A 113 6.97 1.76 4.13
C ILE A 113 6.33 2.99 3.49
N ASP A 114 7.07 3.74 2.68
CA ASP A 114 6.56 4.93 2.00
C ASP A 114 5.82 4.59 0.70
N ALA A 115 6.19 3.50 0.02
CA ALA A 115 5.46 3.02 -1.16
C ALA A 115 5.73 1.52 -1.43
N ALA A 116 4.81 0.87 -2.14
CA ALA A 116 4.96 -0.51 -2.60
C ALA A 116 4.65 -0.62 -4.09
N LEU A 117 5.52 -1.29 -4.85
CA LEU A 117 5.37 -1.48 -6.30
C LEU A 117 5.57 -2.94 -6.67
N VAL A 118 4.60 -3.53 -7.35
CA VAL A 118 4.80 -4.80 -8.03
C VAL A 118 5.37 -4.52 -9.41
N TRP A 119 6.57 -5.03 -9.68
CA TRP A 119 7.20 -4.84 -10.99
C TRP A 119 6.94 -6.04 -11.90
N SER A 120 6.07 -5.84 -12.89
CA SER A 120 5.67 -6.85 -13.86
C SER A 120 6.82 -7.44 -14.70
N LYS A 121 7.98 -6.77 -14.79
CA LYS A 121 9.14 -7.28 -15.54
C LYS A 121 9.79 -8.49 -14.88
N ASN A 122 9.70 -8.63 -13.55
CA ASN A 122 10.28 -9.76 -12.83
C ASN A 122 9.39 -10.34 -11.71
N ASN A 123 8.14 -9.90 -11.63
CA ASN A 123 7.15 -10.36 -10.65
C ASN A 123 7.67 -10.25 -9.20
N LYS A 124 8.48 -9.23 -8.91
CA LYS A 124 8.95 -8.91 -7.57
C LYS A 124 8.23 -7.70 -7.03
N THR A 125 8.03 -7.68 -5.72
CA THR A 125 7.51 -6.53 -5.01
C THR A 125 8.66 -5.67 -4.50
N TYR A 126 8.58 -4.36 -4.71
CA TYR A 126 9.55 -3.38 -4.27
C TYR A 126 8.92 -2.54 -3.18
N LEU A 127 9.52 -2.55 -1.99
CA LEU A 127 9.08 -1.76 -0.84
C LEU A 127 10.07 -0.62 -0.65
N PHE A 128 9.57 0.61 -0.66
CA PHE A 128 10.38 1.82 -0.59
C PHE A 128 10.28 2.45 0.79
N ALA A 129 11.40 2.88 1.36
CA ALA A 129 11.39 3.69 2.57
C ALA A 129 12.63 4.59 2.62
N GLY A 130 12.40 5.90 2.68
CA GLY A 130 13.43 6.92 2.73
C GLY A 130 14.33 6.91 1.49
N ASP A 131 15.60 6.59 1.72
CA ASP A 131 16.64 6.50 0.70
C ASP A 131 16.95 5.07 0.25
N ARG A 132 16.15 4.10 0.71
CA ARG A 132 16.34 2.68 0.43
C ARG A 132 15.10 2.01 -0.13
N PHE A 133 15.33 0.87 -0.75
CA PHE A 133 14.26 -0.03 -1.15
C PHE A 133 14.66 -1.48 -0.94
N TRP A 134 13.67 -2.33 -0.71
CA TRP A 134 13.77 -3.77 -0.57
C TRP A 134 13.09 -4.44 -1.76
N ARG A 135 13.57 -5.63 -2.13
CA ARG A 135 12.93 -6.46 -3.13
C ARG A 135 12.46 -7.75 -2.48
N TYR A 136 11.17 -7.98 -2.52
CA TYR A 136 10.49 -9.09 -1.90
C TYR A 136 10.02 -10.09 -2.95
N ASN A 137 10.15 -11.37 -2.61
CA ASN A 137 9.68 -12.49 -3.39
C ASN A 137 8.39 -13.04 -2.78
N ASP A 138 7.24 -12.63 -3.31
CA ASP A 138 5.94 -13.09 -2.78
C ASP A 138 5.79 -14.61 -2.82
N THR A 139 6.30 -15.28 -3.86
CA THR A 139 6.23 -16.75 -3.99
C THR A 139 7.04 -17.50 -2.93
N ALA A 140 8.23 -16.99 -2.60
CA ALA A 140 9.07 -17.60 -1.57
C ALA A 140 8.80 -17.03 -0.17
N ALA A 141 7.97 -15.99 -0.07
CA ALA A 141 7.70 -15.22 1.13
C ALA A 141 8.98 -14.73 1.84
N GLU A 142 9.94 -14.21 1.08
CA GLU A 142 11.24 -13.76 1.61
C GLU A 142 11.80 -12.53 0.89
N MET A 143 12.69 -11.82 1.58
CA MET A 143 13.49 -10.75 0.98
C MET A 143 14.60 -11.34 0.12
N ASP A 144 14.77 -10.80 -1.09
CA ASP A 144 15.89 -11.21 -1.95
C ASP A 144 17.23 -10.76 -1.32
N GLU A 145 18.27 -11.59 -1.48
CA GLU A 145 19.63 -11.26 -1.03
C GLU A 145 20.18 -9.98 -1.68
N GLY A 146 21.02 -9.26 -0.94
CA GLY A 146 21.63 -8.01 -1.41
C GLY A 146 20.73 -6.77 -1.29
N TYR A 147 19.57 -6.90 -0.63
CA TYR A 147 18.69 -5.81 -0.24
C TYR A 147 18.79 -5.52 1.27
N PRO A 148 18.54 -4.28 1.73
CA PRO A 148 18.10 -3.12 0.95
C PRO A 148 19.16 -2.55 0.00
N SER A 149 18.70 -1.84 -1.03
CA SER A 149 19.56 -1.09 -1.95
C SER A 149 19.25 0.39 -1.95
N SER A 150 20.19 1.21 -2.44
CA SER A 150 20.01 2.66 -2.52
C SER A 150 18.99 3.05 -3.58
N MET A 151 18.11 4.00 -3.26
CA MET A 151 17.20 4.65 -4.21
C MET A 151 17.89 5.23 -5.44
N ASP A 152 19.20 5.49 -5.39
CA ASP A 152 19.97 6.00 -6.54
C ASP A 152 19.96 5.04 -7.75
N ARG A 153 19.59 3.76 -7.55
CA ARG A 153 19.35 2.80 -8.66
C ARG A 153 18.08 3.09 -9.44
N TRP A 154 17.12 3.82 -8.86
CA TRP A 154 15.91 4.29 -9.52
C TRP A 154 16.16 5.67 -10.13
N PHE A 155 16.82 5.68 -11.29
CA PHE A 155 17.26 6.92 -11.93
C PHE A 155 16.09 7.90 -12.18
N GLY A 156 16.26 9.14 -11.72
CA GLY A 156 15.26 10.20 -11.88
C GLY A 156 14.12 10.19 -10.85
N ILE A 157 14.08 9.20 -9.96
CA ILE A 157 13.06 9.12 -8.89
C ILE A 157 13.62 9.74 -7.60
N PRO A 158 12.90 10.68 -6.96
CA PRO A 158 13.34 11.25 -5.70
C PRO A 158 13.27 10.24 -4.55
N LYS A 159 13.96 10.54 -3.45
CA LYS A 159 13.84 9.81 -2.18
C LYS A 159 12.55 10.24 -1.46
N ASN A 160 12.05 9.41 -0.53
CA ASN A 160 10.81 9.66 0.22
C ASN A 160 9.58 9.86 -0.71
N ILE A 161 9.32 8.88 -1.58
CA ILE A 161 8.15 8.91 -2.48
C ILE A 161 6.86 8.66 -1.69
N ASP A 162 5.77 9.34 -2.05
CA ASP A 162 4.48 9.17 -1.33
C ASP A 162 3.71 7.92 -1.79
N ALA A 163 3.89 7.48 -3.04
CA ALA A 163 3.26 6.29 -3.58
C ALA A 163 3.96 5.84 -4.85
N ALA A 164 3.81 4.56 -5.17
CA ALA A 164 4.22 3.98 -6.44
C ALA A 164 3.16 2.96 -6.86
N THR A 165 2.77 2.94 -8.13
CA THR A 165 1.90 1.90 -8.66
C THR A 165 2.27 1.65 -10.12
N ALA A 166 2.19 0.39 -10.53
CA ALA A 166 2.22 0.06 -11.95
C ALA A 166 0.78 0.11 -12.46
N VAL A 167 0.49 0.99 -13.42
CA VAL A 167 -0.76 0.91 -14.18
C VAL A 167 -0.55 -0.07 -15.34
N ALA A 168 -1.50 -0.98 -15.56
CA ALA A 168 -1.46 -1.87 -16.71
C ALA A 168 -1.73 -1.08 -18.00
N SER A 169 -0.69 -0.44 -18.52
CA SER A 169 -0.60 0.06 -19.90
C SER A 169 0.89 0.17 -20.21
N GLY A 170 1.37 -0.79 -21.00
CA GLY A 170 2.79 -1.07 -21.16
C GLY A 170 3.59 -0.01 -21.90
N GLU A 171 4.90 -0.08 -21.66
CA GLU A 171 5.93 -0.15 -22.70
C GLU A 171 6.94 -1.27 -22.34
#